data_AF-A0A377U1E0-F1
#
_entry.id   AF-A0A377U1E0-F1
#
_cell.length_a   1.000
_cell.length_b   1.000
_cell.length_c   1.000
_cell.angle_alpha   90.00
_cell.angle_beta   90.00
_cell.angle_gamma   90.00
#
_symmetry.space_group_name_H-M   'P 1'
#
loop_
_entity.id
_entity.type
_entity.pdbx_description
1 polymer ?
#
loop_
_entity_poly.entity_id
_entity_poly.type
_entity_poly.pdbx_seq_one_letter_code
_entity_poly.pdbx_strand_id
1 'polypeptide(L)'
;MLTNNHVINQAQKISVQLNDGREFDAKLVGSDEQSDIALLQLIKPDHLTQIAIADSDKLRVGDFAVAVGNPFGLGQTATSGIISALGRSGLNLEGLENFIQTDASINRGNSGGALLNLNGELIGINTAILAPGGGSIGIGFAIPSNMAKTLADQLIQFGEIKRGLLGIKGMEMSADIAKAMNLNVQRGAFVSEVLPNSGSAKAGIKSGTSS
;
A
#
# COMPACT_ATOMS: atom_id res chain seq x y z
N MET A 1 -2.77 -12.24 -9.06
CA MET A 1 -3.77 -11.20 -8.75
C MET A 1 -3.43 -10.62 -7.40
N LEU A 2 -3.18 -9.32 -7.34
CA LEU A 2 -2.95 -8.61 -6.08
C LEU A 2 -4.29 -8.30 -5.42
N THR A 3 -4.32 -8.36 -4.10
CA THR A 3 -5.46 -7.97 -3.26
C THR A 3 -4.95 -7.60 -1.87
N ASN A 4 -5.84 -7.18 -0.98
CA ASN A 4 -5.50 -6.99 0.42
C ASN A 4 -5.53 -8.30 1.21
N ASN A 5 -4.63 -8.44 2.20
CA ASN A 5 -4.55 -9.62 3.05
C ASN A 5 -5.84 -9.82 3.87
N HIS A 6 -6.41 -8.75 4.43
CA HIS A 6 -7.64 -8.84 5.22
C HIS A 6 -8.86 -9.34 4.42
N VAL A 7 -8.85 -9.20 3.08
CA VAL A 7 -9.92 -9.71 2.20
C VAL A 7 -9.90 -11.24 2.12
N ILE A 8 -8.71 -11.84 2.18
CA ILE A 8 -8.51 -13.29 2.01
C ILE A 8 -8.21 -14.01 3.32
N ASN A 9 -8.09 -13.27 4.43
CA ASN A 9 -7.79 -13.84 5.72
C ASN A 9 -8.86 -14.87 6.10
N GLN A 10 -8.44 -16.06 6.54
CA GLN A 10 -9.30 -17.20 6.88
C GLN A 10 -10.12 -17.79 5.72
N ALA A 11 -9.88 -17.40 4.47
CA ALA A 11 -10.58 -17.97 3.32
C ALA A 11 -10.15 -19.44 3.09
N GLN A 12 -11.13 -20.35 3.09
CA GLN A 12 -10.90 -21.77 2.76
C GLN A 12 -10.95 -22.03 1.25
N LYS A 13 -11.78 -21.25 0.54
CA LYS A 13 -11.94 -21.29 -0.91
C LYS A 13 -11.97 -19.86 -1.42
N ILE A 14 -11.25 -19.60 -2.50
CA ILE A 14 -11.18 -18.29 -3.14
C ILE A 14 -11.67 -18.46 -4.58
N SER A 15 -12.73 -17.73 -4.94
CA SER A 15 -13.22 -17.60 -6.30
C SER A 15 -13.06 -16.17 -6.76
N VAL A 16 -12.68 -15.99 -8.03
CA VAL A 16 -12.48 -14.69 -8.67
C VAL A 16 -13.41 -14.60 -9.86
N GLN A 17 -14.28 -13.60 -9.86
CA GLN A 17 -15.17 -13.29 -10.96
C GLN A 17 -14.61 -12.12 -11.77
N LEU A 18 -14.53 -12.27 -13.09
CA LEU A 18 -14.14 -11.22 -14.01
C LEU A 18 -15.34 -10.34 -14.40
N ASN A 19 -15.07 -9.20 -15.01
CA ASN A 19 -16.11 -8.28 -15.50
C ASN A 19 -16.96 -8.84 -16.65
N ASP A 20 -16.46 -9.85 -17.36
CA ASP A 20 -17.20 -10.61 -18.39
C ASP A 20 -18.03 -11.77 -17.81
N GLY A 21 -18.04 -11.93 -16.48
CA GLY A 21 -18.78 -12.96 -15.75
C GLY A 21 -18.07 -14.31 -15.64
N ARG A 22 -16.89 -14.50 -16.25
CA ARG A 22 -16.11 -15.74 -16.05
C ARG A 22 -15.65 -15.85 -14.61
N GLU A 23 -15.64 -17.08 -14.08
CA GLU A 23 -15.20 -17.38 -12.72
C GLU A 23 -14.00 -18.34 -12.73
N PHE A 24 -13.06 -18.07 -11.82
CA PHE A 24 -11.85 -18.86 -11.64
C PHE A 24 -11.66 -19.18 -10.17
N ASP A 25 -11.36 -20.45 -9.85
CA ASP A 25 -10.80 -20.76 -8.54
C ASP A 25 -9.39 -20.15 -8.43
N ALA A 26 -9.01 -19.74 -7.22
CA ALA A 26 -7.71 -19.17 -6.93
C ALA A 26 -7.06 -19.82 -5.71
N LYS A 27 -5.73 -19.81 -5.67
CA LYS A 27 -4.91 -20.22 -4.53
C LYS A 27 -4.10 -19.05 -4.01
N LEU A 28 -3.88 -19.02 -2.70
CA LEU A 28 -2.94 -18.10 -2.08
C LEU A 28 -1.51 -18.49 -2.46
N VAL A 29 -0.75 -17.55 -3.03
CA VAL A 29 0.70 -17.68 -3.26
C VAL A 29 1.44 -17.31 -1.98
N GLY A 30 1.01 -16.22 -1.34
CA GLY A 30 1.50 -15.75 -0.06
C GLY A 30 0.83 -14.42 0.31
N SER A 31 1.03 -13.99 1.55
CA SER A 31 0.52 -12.71 2.04
C SER A 31 1.46 -12.09 3.06
N ASP A 32 1.23 -10.81 3.33
CA ASP A 32 1.97 -10.02 4.28
C ASP A 32 1.01 -9.19 5.14
N GLU A 33 0.87 -9.58 6.40
CA GLU A 33 -0.09 -8.95 7.31
C GLU A 33 0.28 -7.50 7.64
N GLN A 34 1.57 -7.16 7.80
CA GLN A 34 1.93 -5.79 8.21
C GLN A 34 1.70 -4.74 7.11
N SER A 35 1.79 -5.13 5.84
CA SER A 35 1.49 -4.22 4.71
C SER A 35 0.11 -4.46 4.12
N ASP A 36 -0.65 -5.42 4.65
CA ASP A 36 -1.94 -5.85 4.16
C ASP A 36 -1.99 -6.22 2.66
N ILE A 37 -0.93 -6.83 2.13
CA ILE A 37 -0.89 -7.31 0.74
C ILE A 37 -1.03 -8.83 0.71
N ALA A 38 -1.82 -9.35 -0.23
CA ALA A 38 -1.85 -10.76 -0.58
C ALA A 38 -1.75 -10.97 -2.09
N LEU A 39 -1.12 -12.08 -2.47
CA LEU A 39 -0.97 -12.50 -3.85
C LEU A 39 -1.68 -13.82 -4.09
N LEU A 40 -2.60 -13.80 -5.05
CA LEU A 40 -3.37 -14.96 -5.48
C LEU A 40 -2.94 -15.43 -6.87
N GLN A 41 -2.96 -16.74 -7.08
CA GLN A 41 -2.79 -17.36 -8.39
C GLN A 41 -4.11 -17.97 -8.85
N LEU A 42 -4.60 -17.52 -10.01
CA LEU A 42 -5.77 -18.12 -10.65
C LEU A 42 -5.43 -19.50 -11.20
N ILE A 43 -6.35 -20.44 -11.07
CA ILE A 43 -6.21 -21.81 -11.56
C ILE A 43 -6.74 -21.91 -12.98
N LYS A 44 -5.89 -22.38 -13.90
CA LYS A 44 -6.17 -22.47 -15.35
C LYS A 44 -6.66 -21.13 -15.92
N PRO A 45 -5.88 -20.04 -15.76
CA PRO A 45 -6.25 -18.74 -16.30
C PRO A 45 -6.36 -18.80 -17.82
N ASP A 46 -7.33 -18.10 -18.37
CA ASP A 46 -7.57 -18.05 -19.82
C ASP A 46 -7.88 -16.63 -20.26
N HIS A 47 -7.26 -16.16 -21.36
CA HIS A 47 -7.47 -14.84 -21.96
C HIS A 47 -7.65 -13.70 -20.92
N LEU A 48 -6.66 -13.53 -20.05
CA LEU A 48 -6.65 -12.48 -19.03
C LEU A 48 -5.96 -11.21 -19.55
N THR A 49 -6.45 -10.06 -19.09
CA THR A 49 -5.76 -8.77 -19.27
C THR A 49 -5.08 -8.39 -17.97
N GLN A 50 -3.80 -8.01 -18.05
CA GLN A 50 -3.07 -7.47 -16.91
C GLN A 50 -3.03 -5.95 -16.98
N ILE A 51 -2.91 -5.31 -15.81
CA ILE A 51 -2.81 -3.86 -15.70
C ILE A 51 -1.35 -3.41 -15.85
N ALA A 52 -1.14 -2.25 -16.47
CA ALA A 52 0.15 -1.56 -16.41
C ALA A 52 0.34 -0.94 -15.01
N ILE A 53 1.57 -0.92 -14.51
CA ILE A 53 1.89 -0.36 -13.19
C ILE A 53 2.68 0.92 -13.38
N ALA A 54 2.17 2.03 -12.84
CA ALA A 54 2.87 3.31 -12.82
C ALA A 54 3.81 3.40 -11.61
N ASP A 55 4.77 4.32 -11.72
CA ASP A 55 5.70 4.66 -10.65
C ASP A 55 5.01 5.59 -9.62
N SER A 56 4.67 5.05 -8.45
CA SER A 56 3.96 5.81 -7.42
C SER A 56 4.80 6.94 -6.79
N ASP A 57 6.13 6.90 -6.91
CA ASP A 57 7.00 7.94 -6.34
C ASP A 57 6.95 9.24 -7.16
N LYS A 58 6.37 9.18 -8.37
CA LYS A 58 6.13 10.35 -9.23
C LYS A 58 4.76 11.01 -9.03
N LEU A 59 3.91 10.43 -8.17
CA LEU A 59 2.61 11.00 -7.87
C LEU A 59 2.75 12.35 -7.18
N ARG A 60 1.78 13.23 -7.41
CA ARG A 60 1.65 14.51 -6.72
C ARG A 60 0.23 14.65 -6.21
N VAL A 61 0.13 15.37 -5.08
CA VAL A 61 -1.17 15.82 -4.59
C VAL A 61 -1.84 16.69 -5.66
N GLY A 62 -3.10 16.40 -5.95
CA GLY A 62 -3.88 17.03 -7.02
C GLY A 62 -3.89 16.27 -8.36
N ASP A 63 -3.05 15.25 -8.55
CA ASP A 63 -3.19 14.37 -9.71
C ASP A 63 -4.55 13.63 -9.64
N PHE A 64 -5.20 13.41 -10.79
CA PHE A 64 -6.48 12.71 -10.85
C PHE A 64 -6.32 11.22 -10.56
N ALA A 65 -7.33 10.65 -9.90
CA ALA A 65 -7.38 9.24 -9.53
C ALA A 65 -8.75 8.63 -9.86
N VAL A 66 -8.76 7.37 -10.29
CA VAL A 66 -9.96 6.55 -10.51
C VAL A 66 -9.86 5.30 -9.66
N ALA A 67 -10.81 5.09 -8.75
CA ALA A 67 -10.92 3.87 -7.97
C ALA A 67 -11.86 2.88 -8.66
N VAL A 68 -11.43 1.62 -8.78
CA VAL A 68 -12.21 0.53 -9.37
C VAL A 68 -12.29 -0.63 -8.38
N GLY A 69 -13.50 -1.11 -8.08
CA GLY A 69 -13.74 -2.19 -7.14
C GLY A 69 -15.15 -2.75 -7.21
N ASN A 70 -15.57 -3.47 -6.17
CA ASN A 70 -16.91 -4.06 -6.08
C ASN A 70 -17.63 -3.62 -4.78
N PRO A 71 -18.00 -2.34 -4.67
CA PRO A 71 -18.65 -1.81 -3.46
C PRO A 71 -19.93 -2.58 -3.16
N PHE A 72 -20.04 -3.07 -1.91
CA PHE A 72 -21.20 -3.80 -1.42
C PHE A 72 -21.62 -5.04 -2.25
N GLY A 73 -20.73 -5.55 -3.12
CA GLY A 73 -21.04 -6.67 -4.00
C GLY A 73 -21.95 -6.33 -5.18
N LEU A 74 -22.12 -5.05 -5.52
CA LEU A 74 -23.01 -4.59 -6.60
C LEU A 74 -22.50 -4.89 -8.03
N GLY A 75 -21.23 -5.28 -8.15
CA GLY A 75 -20.51 -5.43 -9.41
C GLY A 75 -19.41 -4.39 -9.57
N GLN A 76 -18.66 -4.52 -10.66
CA GLN A 76 -17.55 -3.61 -10.96
C GLN A 76 -18.04 -2.16 -11.05
N THR A 77 -17.51 -1.31 -10.17
CA THR A 77 -17.87 0.10 -10.06
C THR A 77 -16.60 0.95 -10.17
N ALA A 78 -16.70 2.06 -10.89
CA ALA A 78 -15.65 3.06 -10.99
C ALA A 78 -16.09 4.38 -10.34
N THR A 79 -15.23 4.98 -9.55
CA THR A 79 -15.40 6.31 -8.95
C THR A 79 -14.15 7.15 -9.20
N SER A 80 -14.28 8.47 -9.24
CA SER A 80 -13.16 9.38 -9.52
C SER A 80 -12.96 10.40 -8.42
N GLY A 81 -11.74 10.87 -8.29
CA GLY A 81 -11.31 11.92 -7.38
C GLY A 81 -9.90 12.37 -7.72
N ILE A 82 -9.16 12.82 -6.73
CA ILE A 82 -7.77 13.23 -6.82
C ILE A 82 -6.93 12.55 -5.74
N ILE A 83 -5.61 12.66 -5.87
CA ILE A 83 -4.67 12.39 -4.79
C ILE A 83 -4.76 13.53 -3.78
N SER A 84 -5.32 13.27 -2.61
CA SER A 84 -5.50 14.26 -1.54
C SER A 84 -4.25 14.44 -0.68
N ALA A 85 -3.47 13.38 -0.50
CA ALA A 85 -2.20 13.39 0.24
C ALA A 85 -1.35 12.17 -0.14
N LEU A 86 -0.06 12.24 0.15
CA LEU A 86 0.90 11.14 -0.01
C LEU A 86 1.64 10.91 1.31
N GLY A 87 2.13 9.70 1.53
CA GLY A 87 2.92 9.37 2.71
C GLY A 87 2.15 9.43 4.02
N ARG A 88 0.86 9.06 4.00
CA ARG A 88 0.06 8.98 5.22
C ARG A 88 0.45 7.74 6.02
N SER A 89 0.79 7.95 7.29
CA SER A 89 1.17 6.93 8.27
C SER A 89 0.69 7.33 9.66
N GLY A 90 0.81 6.42 10.63
CA GLY A 90 0.38 6.63 12.02
C GLY A 90 -1.14 6.57 12.20
N LEU A 91 -1.84 5.95 11.25
CA LEU A 91 -3.29 5.79 11.28
C LEU A 91 -3.71 4.57 12.11
N ASN A 92 -2.75 3.70 12.46
CA ASN A 92 -2.96 2.41 13.12
C ASN A 92 -3.96 1.53 12.36
N LEU A 93 -3.96 1.65 11.04
CA LEU A 93 -4.71 0.79 10.13
C LEU A 93 -3.87 -0.43 9.81
N GLU A 94 -2.58 -0.24 9.53
CA GLU A 94 -1.64 -1.31 9.19
C GLU A 94 -0.30 -1.18 9.94
N GLY A 95 0.52 -2.23 9.91
CA GLY A 95 1.84 -2.23 10.55
C GLY A 95 2.88 -1.38 9.81
N LEU A 96 2.82 -1.36 8.47
CA LEU A 96 3.69 -0.59 7.58
C LEU A 96 2.85 0.30 6.69
N GLU A 97 2.79 1.59 7.05
CA GLU A 97 1.93 2.56 6.39
C GLU A 97 2.76 3.56 5.57
N ASN A 98 2.38 3.74 4.31
CA ASN A 98 2.86 4.80 3.44
C ASN A 98 1.76 5.14 2.43
N PHE A 99 0.56 5.45 2.92
CA PHE A 99 -0.63 5.46 2.09
C PHE A 99 -0.68 6.67 1.16
N ILE A 100 -1.25 6.42 -0.02
CA ILE A 100 -1.85 7.44 -0.87
C ILE A 100 -3.25 7.71 -0.31
N GLN A 101 -3.59 8.97 -0.08
CA GLN A 101 -4.93 9.38 0.29
C GLN A 101 -5.69 9.91 -0.94
N THR A 102 -6.97 9.56 -1.07
CA THR A 102 -7.84 10.06 -2.15
C THR A 102 -9.25 10.39 -1.63
N ASP A 103 -9.92 11.30 -2.34
CA ASP A 103 -11.34 11.62 -2.15
C ASP A 103 -12.26 10.86 -3.13
N ALA A 104 -11.68 10.06 -4.05
CA ALA A 104 -12.45 9.11 -4.83
C ALA A 104 -13.27 8.21 -3.89
N SER A 105 -14.55 8.02 -4.19
CA SER A 105 -15.44 7.30 -3.29
C SER A 105 -15.05 5.83 -3.18
N ILE A 106 -14.46 5.48 -2.03
CA ILE A 106 -14.14 4.11 -1.61
C ILE A 106 -15.11 3.71 -0.49
N ASN A 107 -15.68 2.51 -0.61
CA ASN A 107 -16.61 1.89 0.34
C ASN A 107 -16.23 0.41 0.56
N ARG A 108 -16.86 -0.25 1.56
CA ARG A 108 -16.68 -1.70 1.79
C ARG A 108 -16.87 -2.49 0.49
N GLY A 109 -15.96 -3.41 0.21
CA GLY A 109 -15.90 -4.16 -1.05
C GLY A 109 -14.99 -3.56 -2.13
N ASN A 110 -14.46 -2.34 -1.93
CA ASN A 110 -13.38 -1.82 -2.77
C ASN A 110 -11.99 -2.29 -2.33
N SER A 111 -11.84 -2.86 -1.13
CA SER A 111 -10.56 -3.38 -0.63
C SER A 111 -9.98 -4.41 -1.59
N GLY A 112 -8.69 -4.29 -1.90
CA GLY A 112 -7.98 -5.06 -2.91
C GLY A 112 -8.19 -4.57 -4.34
N GLY A 113 -9.11 -3.62 -4.56
CA GLY A 113 -9.38 -2.98 -5.84
C GLY A 113 -8.30 -1.99 -6.26
N ALA A 114 -8.40 -1.49 -7.50
CA ALA A 114 -7.37 -0.67 -8.10
C ALA A 114 -7.61 0.83 -7.87
N LEU A 115 -6.53 1.58 -7.64
CA LEU A 115 -6.48 3.02 -7.79
C LEU A 115 -5.61 3.33 -9.01
N LEU A 116 -6.16 4.08 -9.97
CA LEU A 116 -5.59 4.29 -11.31
C LEU A 116 -5.36 5.78 -11.58
N ASN A 117 -4.35 6.09 -12.39
CA ASN A 117 -4.24 7.39 -13.03
C ASN A 117 -5.13 7.48 -14.29
N LEU A 118 -5.15 8.64 -14.97
CA LEU A 118 -5.94 8.85 -16.19
C LEU A 118 -5.49 8.02 -17.40
N ASN A 119 -4.28 7.45 -17.38
CA ASN A 119 -3.82 6.52 -18.41
C ASN A 119 -4.30 5.08 -18.14
N GLY A 120 -5.01 4.83 -17.03
CA GLY A 120 -5.41 3.50 -16.61
C GLY A 120 -4.28 2.66 -16.00
N GLU A 121 -3.17 3.30 -15.61
CA GLU A 121 -2.04 2.64 -14.96
C GLU A 121 -2.27 2.57 -13.45
N LEU A 122 -1.92 1.44 -12.84
CA LEU A 122 -2.04 1.22 -11.40
C LEU A 122 -1.10 2.12 -10.62
N ILE A 123 -1.65 2.95 -9.75
CA ILE A 123 -0.91 3.84 -8.83
C ILE A 123 -1.04 3.40 -7.38
N GLY A 124 -2.06 2.59 -7.05
CA GLY A 124 -2.18 1.96 -5.73
C GLY A 124 -3.28 0.90 -5.65
N ILE A 125 -3.35 0.22 -4.50
CA ILE A 125 -4.38 -0.76 -4.14
C ILE A 125 -5.27 -0.14 -3.06
N ASN A 126 -6.57 0.00 -3.31
CA ASN A 126 -7.52 0.55 -2.33
C ASN A 126 -7.59 -0.38 -1.12
N THR A 127 -7.41 0.15 0.09
CA THR A 127 -7.22 -0.68 1.30
C THR A 127 -8.17 -0.32 2.43
N ALA A 128 -8.26 0.97 2.77
CA ALA A 128 -9.01 1.42 3.93
C ALA A 128 -9.70 2.76 3.69
N ILE A 129 -10.61 3.11 4.59
CA ILE A 129 -11.29 4.42 4.62
C ILE A 129 -11.36 4.92 6.06
N LEU A 130 -11.32 6.24 6.24
CA LEU A 130 -11.76 6.85 7.49
C LEU A 130 -13.26 7.13 7.38
N ALA A 131 -14.08 6.40 8.12
CA ALA A 131 -15.52 6.45 7.98
C ALA A 131 -16.26 6.21 9.31
N PRO A 132 -16.56 7.25 10.11
CA PRO A 132 -17.30 7.12 11.37
C PRO A 132 -18.67 6.44 11.19
N GLY A 133 -19.35 6.69 10.06
CA GLY A 133 -20.64 6.08 9.72
C GLY A 133 -20.55 4.81 8.87
N GLY A 134 -19.35 4.29 8.61
CA GLY A 134 -19.14 3.08 7.80
C GLY A 134 -19.28 3.24 6.28
N GLY A 135 -19.53 4.47 5.80
CA GLY A 135 -19.52 4.86 4.39
C GLY A 135 -18.53 5.97 4.10
N SER A 136 -18.16 6.13 2.82
CA SER A 136 -17.17 7.12 2.39
C SER A 136 -17.55 8.54 2.79
N ILE A 137 -16.60 9.27 3.35
CA ILE A 137 -16.67 10.73 3.59
C ILE A 137 -15.59 11.49 2.81
N GLY A 138 -15.05 10.88 1.74
CA GLY A 138 -13.96 11.45 0.93
C GLY A 138 -12.55 11.29 1.54
N ILE A 139 -12.36 10.29 2.41
CA ILE A 139 -11.06 9.97 2.99
C ILE A 139 -10.81 8.48 2.82
N GLY A 140 -10.24 8.11 1.66
CA GLY A 140 -9.80 6.76 1.33
C GLY A 140 -8.28 6.64 1.30
N PHE A 141 -7.79 5.43 1.55
CA PHE A 141 -6.37 5.10 1.59
C PHE A 141 -6.05 3.93 0.66
N ALA A 142 -4.93 4.06 -0.06
CA ALA A 142 -4.42 3.04 -0.95
C ALA A 142 -2.92 2.80 -0.73
N ILE A 143 -2.51 1.52 -0.77
CA ILE A 143 -1.11 1.12 -0.74
C ILE A 143 -0.46 1.52 -2.07
N PRO A 144 0.69 2.23 -2.10
CA PRO A 144 1.33 2.66 -3.34
C PRO A 144 1.74 1.49 -4.25
N SER A 145 1.67 1.69 -5.56
CA SER A 145 2.01 0.67 -6.56
C SER A 145 3.45 0.17 -6.44
N ASN A 146 4.44 1.02 -6.12
CA ASN A 146 5.83 0.58 -5.96
C ASN A 146 5.99 -0.38 -4.77
N MET A 147 5.29 -0.10 -3.66
CA MET A 147 5.27 -0.98 -2.50
C MET A 147 4.58 -2.31 -2.84
N ALA A 148 3.39 -2.25 -3.41
CA ALA A 148 2.63 -3.44 -3.80
C ALA A 148 3.42 -4.32 -4.79
N LYS A 149 4.09 -3.71 -5.78
CA LYS A 149 4.93 -4.42 -6.75
C LYS A 149 6.11 -5.11 -6.08
N THR A 150 6.84 -4.40 -5.21
CA THR A 150 8.02 -4.95 -4.52
C THR A 150 7.65 -6.15 -3.65
N LEU A 151 6.51 -6.07 -2.95
CA LEU A 151 6.00 -7.17 -2.14
C LEU A 151 5.52 -8.34 -3.01
N ALA A 152 4.80 -8.05 -4.09
CA ALA A 152 4.37 -9.07 -5.06
C ALA A 152 5.55 -9.87 -5.61
N ASP A 153 6.62 -9.17 -6.04
CA ASP A 153 7.82 -9.79 -6.59
C ASP A 153 8.48 -10.75 -5.58
N GLN A 154 8.53 -10.37 -4.30
CA GLN A 154 9.03 -11.25 -3.23
C GLN A 154 8.13 -12.47 -2.99
N LEU A 155 6.80 -12.28 -2.97
CA LEU A 155 5.85 -13.39 -2.80
C LEU A 155 5.93 -14.37 -3.99
N ILE A 156 6.13 -13.87 -5.20
CA ILE A 156 6.36 -14.72 -6.39
C ILE A 156 7.65 -15.52 -6.23
N GLN A 157 8.73 -14.86 -5.80
CA GLN A 157 10.06 -15.48 -5.78
C GLN A 157 10.27 -16.44 -4.60
N PHE A 158 9.71 -16.11 -3.43
CA PHE A 158 10.02 -16.80 -2.17
C PHE A 158 8.79 -17.37 -1.46
N GLY A 159 7.57 -16.97 -1.84
CA GLY A 159 6.34 -17.30 -1.10
C GLY A 159 6.14 -16.51 0.19
N GLU A 160 7.12 -15.69 0.59
CA GLU A 160 7.11 -14.90 1.82
C GLU A 160 7.86 -13.57 1.65
N ILE A 161 7.59 -12.60 2.52
CA ILE A 161 8.29 -11.32 2.54
C ILE A 161 9.53 -11.39 3.42
N LYS A 162 10.69 -11.04 2.86
CA LYS A 162 11.96 -10.95 3.58
C LYS A 162 12.23 -9.49 3.96
N ARG A 163 11.96 -9.16 5.22
CA ARG A 163 12.18 -7.80 5.74
C ARG A 163 13.65 -7.55 6.02
N GLY A 164 14.25 -6.60 5.29
CA GLY A 164 15.56 -6.06 5.62
C GLY A 164 15.45 -5.05 6.77
N LEU A 165 16.33 -5.16 7.76
CA LEU A 165 16.47 -4.18 8.83
C LEU A 165 17.74 -3.37 8.60
N LEU A 166 17.61 -2.04 8.60
CA LEU A 166 18.77 -1.14 8.57
C LEU A 166 19.64 -1.28 9.83
N GLY A 167 19.02 -1.64 10.96
CA GLY A 167 19.66 -1.71 12.27
C GLY A 167 19.86 -0.34 12.91
N ILE A 168 18.87 0.55 12.74
CA ILE A 168 18.79 1.84 13.41
C ILE A 168 17.59 1.85 14.35
N LYS A 169 17.70 2.59 15.45
CA LYS A 169 16.54 3.06 16.22
C LYS A 169 16.47 4.56 16.04
N GLY A 170 15.24 5.07 16.00
CA GLY A 170 15.00 6.48 15.81
C GLY A 170 13.59 6.87 16.18
N MET A 171 13.32 8.15 15.98
CA MET A 171 12.02 8.76 16.14
C MET A 171 11.75 9.68 14.96
N GLU A 172 10.48 10.05 14.78
CA GLU A 172 10.12 11.06 13.79
C GLU A 172 10.80 12.39 14.13
N MET A 173 11.37 13.05 13.11
CA MET A 173 11.91 14.40 13.27
C MET A 173 10.78 15.38 13.54
N SER A 174 10.95 16.22 14.55
CA SER A 174 10.02 17.31 14.87
C SER A 174 10.74 18.66 14.88
N ALA A 175 9.97 19.75 14.83
CA ALA A 175 10.52 21.09 14.97
C ALA A 175 11.27 21.29 16.30
N ASP A 176 10.81 20.63 17.37
CA ASP A 176 11.46 20.69 18.69
C ASP A 176 12.81 19.98 18.69
N ILE A 177 12.90 18.79 18.08
CA ILE A 177 14.15 18.05 17.91
C ILE A 177 15.10 18.86 17.02
N ALA A 178 14.61 19.39 15.89
CA ALA A 178 15.40 20.18 14.97
C ALA A 178 15.99 21.42 15.66
N LYS A 179 15.19 22.12 16.47
CA LYS A 179 15.65 23.29 17.24
C LYS A 179 16.65 22.91 18.33
N ALA A 180 16.41 21.82 19.07
CA ALA A 180 17.31 21.35 20.11
C ALA A 180 18.67 20.90 19.55
N MET A 181 18.68 20.30 18.36
CA MET A 181 19.88 19.78 17.70
C MET A 181 20.49 20.75 16.67
N ASN A 182 19.95 21.97 16.54
CA ASN A 182 20.38 22.99 15.58
C ASN A 182 20.40 22.50 14.11
N LEU A 183 19.34 21.81 13.70
CA LEU A 183 19.15 21.26 12.36
C LEU A 183 18.22 22.13 11.51
N ASN A 184 18.53 22.24 10.22
CA ASN A 184 17.68 22.98 9.25
C ASN A 184 16.54 22.13 8.68
N VAL A 185 16.41 20.87 9.11
CA VAL A 185 15.41 19.92 8.60
C VAL A 185 14.40 19.64 9.70
N GLN A 186 13.11 19.82 9.38
CA GLN A 186 12.00 19.68 10.34
C GLN A 186 11.16 18.41 10.14
N ARG A 187 11.45 17.61 9.10
CA ARG A 187 10.77 16.34 8.78
C ARG A 187 11.79 15.32 8.31
N GLY A 188 11.60 14.06 8.66
CA GLY A 188 12.53 12.98 8.36
C GLY A 188 12.66 12.01 9.53
N ALA A 189 13.69 11.17 9.52
CA ALA A 189 13.98 10.26 10.62
C ALA A 189 15.18 10.77 11.43
N PHE A 190 15.02 10.86 12.75
CA PHE A 190 16.13 11.14 13.66
C PHE A 190 16.72 9.82 14.17
N VAL A 191 17.99 9.56 13.87
CA VAL A 191 18.68 8.34 14.31
C VAL A 191 19.17 8.51 15.74
N SER A 192 18.50 7.87 16.71
CA SER A 192 18.90 7.89 18.12
C SER A 192 20.00 6.88 18.42
N GLU A 193 20.01 5.73 17.72
CA GLU A 193 20.96 4.64 17.95
C GLU A 193 21.22 3.88 16.65
N VAL A 194 22.47 3.45 16.45
CA VAL A 194 22.85 2.52 15.37
C VAL A 194 23.33 1.23 16.02
N LEU A 195 22.67 0.12 15.70
CA LEU A 195 22.99 -1.19 16.29
C LEU A 195 24.38 -1.65 15.83
N PRO A 196 25.24 -2.17 16.73
CA PRO A 196 26.52 -2.76 16.35
C PRO A 196 26.36 -3.87 15.31
N ASN A 197 27.34 -4.01 14.41
CA ASN A 197 27.37 -5.02 13.34
C ASN A 197 26.23 -4.96 12.30
N SER A 198 25.37 -3.94 12.36
CA SER A 198 24.28 -3.72 11.40
C SER A 198 24.78 -3.24 10.03
N GLY A 199 23.90 -3.28 9.02
CA GLY A 199 24.16 -2.67 7.72
C GLY A 199 24.46 -1.18 7.83
N SER A 200 23.71 -0.47 8.69
CA SER A 200 23.92 0.97 8.94
C SER A 200 25.26 1.29 9.60
N ALA A 201 25.70 0.47 10.56
CA ALA A 201 27.02 0.62 11.18
C ALA A 201 28.14 0.42 10.15
N LYS A 202 28.01 -0.59 9.28
CA LYS A 202 28.98 -0.85 8.19
C LYS A 202 28.98 0.24 7.12
N ALA A 203 27.83 0.89 6.89
CA ALA A 203 27.69 2.03 6.00
C ALA A 203 28.15 3.37 6.60
N GLY A 204 28.56 3.39 7.88
CA GLY A 204 29.08 4.59 8.55
C GLY A 204 28.00 5.57 9.06
N ILE A 205 26.73 5.14 9.14
CA ILE A 205 25.67 5.93 9.77
C ILE A 205 25.98 6.09 11.26
N LYS A 206 25.73 7.28 11.82
CA LYS A 206 25.98 7.61 13.22
C LYS A 206 24.70 8.05 13.92
N SER A 207 24.63 7.89 15.23
CA SER A 207 23.57 8.52 16.03
C SER A 207 23.68 10.05 15.96
N GLY A 208 22.55 10.74 16.08
CA GLY A 208 22.47 12.19 15.98
C GLY A 208 22.46 12.73 14.54
N THR A 209 22.49 11.86 13.53
CA THR A 209 22.28 12.28 12.13
C THR A 209 20.78 12.28 11.80
N SER A 210 20.34 13.31 11.06
CA SER A 210 19.06 13.29 10.35
C SER A 210 19.24 12.72 8.95
N SER A 211 18.36 11.81 8.53
CA SER A 211 18.23 11.32 7.14
C SER A 211 16.89 11.70 6.56
#